data_AF-X0VU60-F1
#
_entry.id   AF-X0VU60-F1
#
_cell.length_a   1.000
_cell.length_b   1.000
_cell.length_c   1.000
_cell.angle_alpha   90.00
_cell.angle_beta   90.00
_cell.angle_gamma   90.00
#
_symmetry.space_group_name_H-M   'P 1'
#
loop_
_entity.id
_entity.type
_entity.pdbx_description
1 polymer ?
#
loop_
_entity_poly.entity_id
_entity_poly.type
_entity_poly.pdbx_seq_one_letter_code
_entity_poly.pdbx_strand_id
1 'polypeptide(L)' 'GAQAVALLKESATDLGAAGHDNYFGYGLVNADAAVSK' A
#
# COMPACT_ATOMS: atom_id res chain seq x y z
N GLY A 1 10.61 4.20 10.68
CA GLY A 1 9.13 4.24 10.70
C GLY A 1 8.58 4.78 9.40
N ALA A 2 8.72 6.09 9.14
CA ALA A 2 8.08 6.76 8.00
C ALA A 2 8.37 6.14 6.62
N GLN A 3 9.64 5.75 6.35
CA GLN A 3 10.01 5.12 5.09
C GLN A 3 9.37 3.75 4.87
N ALA A 4 9.31 2.91 5.92
CA ALA A 4 8.63 1.61 5.85
C ALA A 4 7.12 1.79 5.58
N VAL A 5 6.51 2.80 6.21
CA VAL A 5 5.09 3.13 5.95
C VAL A 5 4.88 3.60 4.51
N ALA A 6 5.81 4.37 3.93
CA ALA A 6 5.71 4.78 2.53
C ALA A 6 5.79 3.58 1.58
N LEU A 7 6.78 2.71 1.76
CA LEU A 7 6.94 1.49 0.94
C LEU A 7 5.70 0.61 0.98
N LEU A 8 5.13 0.38 2.17
CA LEU A 8 3.91 -0.40 2.33
C LEU A 8 2.69 0.22 1.64
N LYS A 9 2.59 1.55 1.62
CA LYS A 9 1.48 2.26 0.93
C LYS A 9 1.64 2.21 -0.58
N GLU A 10 2.86 2.38 -1.08
CA GLU A 10 3.12 2.42 -2.50
C GLU A 10 3.11 1.05 -3.18
N SER A 11 3.34 -0.02 -2.41
CA SER A 11 3.35 -1.39 -2.94
C SER A 11 2.01 -2.11 -2.78
N ALA A 12 1.06 -1.52 -2.04
CA ALA A 12 -0.23 -2.12 -1.77
C ALA A 12 -1.01 -2.41 -3.06
N THR A 13 -1.73 -3.52 -3.07
CA THR A 13 -2.69 -3.84 -4.13
C THR A 13 -3.93 -3.01 -3.90
N ASP A 14 -4.17 -2.04 -4.78
CA ASP A 14 -5.31 -1.14 -4.72
C ASP A 14 -6.65 -1.91 -4.74
N LEU A 15 -7.55 -1.55 -3.82
CA LEU A 15 -8.87 -2.15 -3.66
C LEU A 15 -9.93 -1.04 -3.58
N GLY A 16 -11.05 -1.23 -4.26
CA GLY A 16 -12.13 -0.26 -4.24
C GLY A 16 -11.90 0.90 -5.23
N ALA A 17 -11.87 2.13 -4.72
CA ALA A 17 -11.66 3.32 -5.55
C ALA A 17 -10.17 3.55 -5.76
N ALA A 18 -9.77 3.94 -6.98
CA ALA A 18 -8.37 4.10 -7.31
C ALA A 18 -7.63 5.04 -6.33
N GLY A 19 -6.51 4.57 -5.77
CA GLY A 19 -5.70 5.31 -4.80
C GLY A 19 -6.12 5.09 -3.35
N HIS A 20 -6.03 6.13 -2.53
CA HIS A 20 -6.42 6.03 -1.12
C HIS A 20 -7.93 6.20 -0.93
N ASP A 21 -8.58 5.23 -0.31
CA ASP A 21 -9.99 5.33 0.09
C ASP A 21 -10.19 5.15 1.61
N ASN A 22 -11.37 5.52 2.12
CA ASN A 22 -11.65 5.52 3.56
C ASN A 22 -11.96 4.14 4.14
N TYR A 23 -12.13 3.11 3.30
CA TYR A 23 -12.46 1.75 3.71
C TYR A 23 -11.25 0.81 3.63
N PHE A 24 -10.50 0.83 2.51
CA PHE A 24 -9.30 -0.02 2.33
C PHE A 24 -7.97 0.74 2.48
N GLY A 25 -7.98 2.06 2.68
CA GLY A 25 -6.73 2.84 2.75
C GLY A 25 -6.04 2.83 1.39
N TYR A 26 -4.79 2.37 1.32
CA TYR A 26 -4.07 2.19 0.04
C TYR A 26 -4.30 0.79 -0.57
N GLY A 27 -5.14 -0.04 0.05
CA GLY A 27 -5.43 -1.40 -0.38
C GLY A 27 -4.73 -2.48 0.44
N LEU A 28 -4.68 -3.69 -0.11
CA LEU A 28 -4.11 -4.85 0.57
C LEU A 28 -2.59 -4.77 0.61
N VAL A 29 -2.00 -4.96 1.80
CA VAL A 29 -0.54 -4.99 1.98
C VAL A 29 0.08 -6.08 1.10
N ASN A 30 1.06 -5.67 0.28
CA ASN A 30 1.86 -6.58 -0.53
C ASN A 30 3.33 -6.50 -0.09
N ALA A 31 3.73 -7.45 0.76
CA ALA A 31 5.07 -7.51 1.33
C ALA A 31 6.14 -7.86 0.28
N ASP A 32 5.81 -8.71 -0.69
CA ASP A 32 6.72 -9.09 -1.77
C ASP A 32 7.06 -7.88 -2.65
N ALA A 33 6.04 -7.11 -3.03
CA ALA A 33 6.21 -5.86 -3.76
C ALA A 33 6.91 -4.78 -2.91
N ALA A 34 6.70 -4.76 -1.59
CA ALA A 34 7.34 -3.79 -0.70
C ALA A 34 8.85 -4.02 -0.55
N VAL A 35 9.30 -5.28 -0.50
CA VAL A 35 10.72 -5.65 -0.37
C VAL A 35 11.44 -5.53 -1.71
N SER A 36 10.73 -5.63 -2.83
CA SER A 36 11.28 -5.52 -4.18
C SER A 36 11.34 -4.08 -4.73
N LYS A 37 10.97 -3.07 -3.91
CA LYS A 37 11.02 -1.64 -4.22
C LYS A 37 12.40 -1.05 -3.97
#